data_AF-A0A2A5RQC4-F1
#
_entry.id   AF-A0A2A5RQC4-F1
#
_cell.length_a   1.000
_cell.length_b   1.000
_cell.length_c   1.000
_cell.angle_alpha   90.00
_cell.angle_beta   90.00
_cell.angle_gamma   90.00
#
_symmetry.space_group_name_H-M   'P 1'
#
loop_
_entity.id
_entity.type
_entity.pdbx_description
1 polymer ?
#
loop_
_entity_poly.entity_id
_entity_poly.type
_entity_poly.pdbx_seq_one_letter_code
_entity_poly.pdbx_strand_id
1 'polypeptide(L)'
;MENSFEFKKPKAIITFDGANLILSRGGGIGNFGMEKEETINVKEIIDVETSDPVSIIPGFIKFSFKGKNSGNYVFYFKKNEQEKVNELLQKIESLKNEYLTADDLANIESVKAQITEEQEQKEQERLEAKAEAKVEKDLHKATRTLEKSGAICPKCHSEKVMVLGETINNFQLEKHSQAQLCLVGLELLRG
;
A
#
# COMPACT_ATOMS: atom_id res chain seq x y z
N MET A 1 -14.86 31.60 15.03
CA MET A 1 -14.33 30.28 14.68
C MET A 1 -13.15 29.97 15.59
N GLU A 2 -13.02 28.75 16.09
CA GLU A 2 -11.87 28.34 16.92
C GLU A 2 -10.55 28.44 16.12
N ASN A 3 -9.47 28.89 16.77
CA ASN A 3 -8.14 29.06 16.15
C ASN A 3 -7.18 27.91 16.41
N SER A 4 -7.56 26.98 17.29
CA SER A 4 -6.75 25.84 17.69
C SER A 4 -7.64 24.62 17.91
N PHE A 5 -7.28 23.50 17.31
CA PHE A 5 -7.97 22.21 17.47
C PHE A 5 -7.06 21.22 18.20
N GLU A 6 -7.43 20.86 19.43
CA GLU A 6 -6.72 19.86 20.23
C GLU A 6 -7.42 18.50 20.20
N PHE A 7 -6.66 17.46 19.83
CA PHE A 7 -7.03 16.05 19.81
C PHE A 7 -6.32 15.32 20.94
N LYS A 8 -7.04 14.47 21.68
CA LYS A 8 -6.54 13.97 22.97
C LYS A 8 -5.58 12.78 22.85
N LYS A 9 -5.71 11.91 21.83
CA LYS A 9 -4.89 10.67 21.69
C LYS A 9 -4.80 10.17 20.24
N PRO A 10 -3.59 10.14 19.61
CA PRO A 10 -2.36 10.78 20.08
C PRO A 10 -2.57 12.29 20.25
N LYS A 11 -1.88 12.92 21.22
CA LYS A 11 -2.06 14.36 21.44
C LYS A 11 -1.59 15.09 20.19
N ALA A 12 -2.49 15.84 19.56
CA ALA A 12 -2.18 16.66 18.40
C ALA A 12 -2.88 18.01 18.56
N ILE A 13 -2.16 19.09 18.29
CA ILE A 13 -2.70 20.45 18.31
C ILE A 13 -2.50 21.03 16.92
N ILE A 14 -3.57 21.57 16.34
CA ILE A 14 -3.53 22.27 15.06
C ILE A 14 -3.93 23.71 15.31
N THR A 15 -2.98 24.62 15.14
CA THR A 15 -3.21 26.06 15.31
C THR A 15 -3.16 26.75 13.96
N PHE A 16 -4.05 27.73 13.76
CA PHE A 16 -4.07 28.56 12.56
C PHE A 16 -3.50 29.93 12.87
N ASP A 17 -2.48 30.33 12.12
CA ASP A 17 -1.86 31.65 12.17
C ASP A 17 -1.85 32.28 10.76
N GLY A 18 -2.90 33.06 10.47
CA GLY A 18 -3.16 33.59 9.13
C GLY A 18 -3.30 32.47 8.09
N ALA A 19 -2.42 32.48 7.08
CA ALA A 19 -2.35 31.47 6.02
C ALA A 19 -1.57 30.21 6.42
N ASN A 20 -1.07 30.11 7.65
CA ASN A 20 -0.23 29.00 8.09
C ASN A 20 -0.98 28.08 9.04
N LEU A 21 -0.82 26.77 8.83
CA LEU A 21 -1.19 25.72 9.77
C LEU A 21 0.05 25.32 10.57
N ILE A 22 -0.04 25.37 11.89
CA ILE A 22 0.99 24.90 12.80
C ILE A 22 0.51 23.56 13.38
N LEU A 23 1.17 22.48 12.99
CA LEU A 23 0.87 21.12 13.43
C LEU A 23 1.85 20.73 14.53
N SER A 24 1.36 20.53 15.75
CA SER A 24 2.15 20.05 16.89
C SER A 24 1.74 18.64 17.28
N ARG A 25 2.70 17.71 17.33
CA ARG A 25 2.50 16.37 17.91
C ARG A 25 2.99 16.34 19.36
N GLY A 26 2.12 15.94 20.27
CA GLY A 26 2.53 15.44 21.57
C GLY A 26 3.21 14.08 21.39
N GLY A 27 4.48 14.00 21.79
CA GLY A 27 5.30 12.80 21.65
C GLY A 27 4.64 11.55 22.24
N GLY A 28 4.59 10.47 21.46
CA GLY A 28 4.29 9.13 21.96
C GLY A 28 5.43 8.56 22.81
N ILE A 29 5.10 7.55 23.63
CA ILE A 29 6.01 6.90 24.60
C ILE A 29 7.26 6.41 23.87
N GLY A 30 8.41 7.06 24.09
CA GLY A 30 9.70 6.65 23.55
C GLY A 30 10.68 7.76 23.14
N ASN A 31 10.27 9.03 23.07
CA ASN A 31 11.21 10.15 22.87
C ASN A 31 10.88 11.33 23.78
N PHE A 32 11.82 11.63 24.68
CA PHE A 32 11.85 12.82 25.51
C PHE A 32 11.87 14.10 24.64
N GLY A 33 10.85 14.94 24.77
CA GLY A 33 11.04 16.40 24.85
C GLY A 33 11.26 17.21 23.57
N MET A 34 10.85 16.77 22.38
CA MET A 34 10.72 17.69 21.23
C MET A 34 9.34 17.57 20.61
N GLU A 35 8.46 18.52 20.95
CA GLU A 35 7.28 18.81 20.13
C GLU A 35 7.80 19.20 18.75
N LYS A 36 7.64 18.31 17.77
CA LYS A 36 7.90 18.65 16.38
C LYS A 36 6.70 19.48 15.93
N GLU A 37 6.89 20.79 15.96
CA GLU A 37 6.01 21.73 15.30
C GLU A 37 6.38 21.78 13.82
N GLU A 38 5.39 21.58 12.97
CA GLU A 38 5.53 21.72 11.53
C GLU A 38 4.58 22.83 11.07
N THR A 39 5.17 23.90 10.54
CA THR A 39 4.42 25.00 9.94
C THR A 39 4.27 24.74 8.45
N ILE A 40 3.03 24.67 7.99
CA ILE A 40 2.65 24.40 6.60
C ILE A 40 1.82 25.58 6.12
N ASN A 41 2.19 26.19 4.99
CA ASN A 41 1.34 27.21 4.41
C ASN A 41 0.13 26.57 3.71
N VAL A 42 -1.05 27.18 3.76
CA VAL A 42 -2.27 26.69 3.08
C VAL A 42 -2.03 26.47 1.58
N LYS A 43 -1.17 27.28 0.95
CA LYS A 43 -0.76 27.13 -0.46
C LYS A 43 0.01 25.84 -0.75
N GLU A 44 0.68 25.31 0.26
CA GLU A 44 1.44 24.07 0.15
C GLU A 44 0.55 22.84 0.32
N ILE A 45 -0.68 22.98 0.84
CA ILE A 45 -1.60 21.86 1.09
C ILE A 45 -2.27 21.41 -0.21
N ILE A 46 -1.78 20.31 -0.77
CA ILE A 46 -2.30 19.68 -1.98
C ILE A 46 -3.66 19.03 -1.69
N ASP A 47 -3.72 18.19 -0.65
CA ASP A 47 -4.92 17.39 -0.37
C ASP A 47 -5.13 17.19 1.13
N VAL A 48 -6.39 17.02 1.52
CA VAL A 48 -6.77 16.66 2.88
C VAL A 48 -7.74 15.49 2.80
N GLU A 49 -7.27 14.31 3.18
CA GLU A 49 -8.06 13.08 3.21
C GLU A 49 -8.55 12.81 4.63
N THR A 50 -9.79 12.37 4.78
CA THR A 50 -10.35 11.97 6.08
C THR A 50 -11.07 10.64 6.00
N SER A 51 -11.02 9.86 7.08
CA SER A 51 -11.85 8.67 7.24
C SER A 51 -12.75 8.80 8.47
N ASP A 52 -14.00 8.38 8.34
CA ASP A 52 -14.90 8.33 9.47
C ASP A 52 -14.53 7.20 10.44
N PRO A 53 -14.57 7.44 11.76
CA PRO A 53 -14.35 6.44 12.80
C PRO A 53 -15.52 5.46 12.86
N VAL A 54 -15.23 4.17 12.74
CA VAL A 54 -16.23 3.08 12.81
C VAL A 54 -16.01 2.28 14.09
N SER A 55 -16.91 2.41 15.08
CA SER A 55 -17.01 1.71 16.39
C SER A 55 -15.73 1.31 17.15
N ILE A 56 -14.80 0.58 16.54
CA ILE A 56 -13.51 0.11 17.09
C ILE A 56 -12.32 0.79 16.38
N ILE A 57 -12.48 1.18 15.12
CA ILE A 57 -11.44 1.76 14.27
C ILE A 57 -11.46 3.30 14.43
N PRO A 58 -10.34 3.93 14.85
CA PRO A 58 -10.25 5.38 14.91
C PRO A 58 -10.27 5.98 13.49
N GLY A 59 -10.86 7.16 13.36
CA GLY A 59 -10.79 7.93 12.12
C GLY A 59 -9.39 8.52 11.96
N PHE A 60 -9.05 8.97 10.75
CA PHE A 60 -7.82 9.69 10.51
C PHE A 60 -8.05 10.94 9.67
N ILE A 61 -7.17 11.92 9.83
CA ILE A 61 -7.00 13.02 8.90
C ILE A 61 -5.56 12.95 8.38
N LYS A 62 -5.40 13.06 7.06
CA LYS A 62 -4.13 13.08 6.36
C LYS A 62 -4.01 14.38 5.56
N PHE A 63 -2.99 15.16 5.87
CA PHE A 63 -2.59 16.35 5.12
C PHE A 63 -1.46 15.98 4.17
N SER A 64 -1.67 16.18 2.88
CA SER A 64 -0.67 16.02 1.83
C SER A 64 -0.21 17.40 1.39
N PHE A 65 1.09 17.68 1.44
CA PHE A 65 1.62 19.01 1.15
C PHE A 65 2.93 18.99 0.35
N LYS A 66 3.16 20.05 -0.44
CA LYS A 66 4.31 20.23 -1.34
C LYS A 66 5.08 21.50 -0.96
N GLY A 67 6.36 21.35 -0.67
CA GLY A 67 7.24 22.43 -0.23
C GLY A 67 8.62 21.90 0.14
N LYS A 68 9.37 22.64 0.96
CA LYS A 68 10.70 22.20 1.45
C LYS A 68 10.67 20.88 2.24
N ASN A 69 9.52 20.56 2.85
CA ASN A 69 9.27 19.34 3.61
C ASN A 69 8.13 18.54 2.99
N SER A 70 8.12 18.33 1.66
CA SER A 70 7.06 17.55 1.00
C SER A 70 6.82 16.22 1.73
N GLY A 71 5.57 15.97 2.12
CA GLY A 71 5.26 14.86 3.01
C GLY A 71 3.77 14.68 3.25
N ASN A 72 3.47 13.64 4.03
CA ASN A 72 2.13 13.33 4.50
C ASN A 72 2.11 13.43 6.03
N TYR A 73 1.21 14.26 6.56
CA TYR A 73 0.97 14.34 7.98
C TYR A 73 -0.36 13.68 8.33
N VAL A 74 -0.29 12.54 9.00
CA VAL A 74 -1.47 11.75 9.42
C VAL A 74 -1.65 11.80 10.93
N PHE A 75 -2.87 12.00 11.42
CA PHE A 75 -3.20 11.74 12.81
C PHE A 75 -4.56 11.09 12.93
N TYR A 76 -4.75 10.39 14.05
CA TYR A 76 -5.94 9.61 14.33
C TYR A 76 -6.81 10.32 15.36
N PHE A 77 -8.12 10.19 15.22
CA PHE A 77 -9.10 10.81 16.10
C PHE A 77 -10.22 9.83 16.45
N LYS A 78 -10.90 10.10 17.57
CA LYS A 78 -12.01 9.26 18.06
C LYS A 78 -13.36 9.76 17.55
N LYS A 79 -14.37 8.90 17.58
CA LYS A 79 -15.75 9.24 17.15
C LYS A 79 -16.33 10.50 17.80
N ASN A 80 -16.01 10.74 19.08
CA ASN A 80 -16.45 11.94 19.80
C ASN A 80 -15.69 13.22 19.42
N GLU A 81 -14.66 13.13 18.57
CA GLU A 81 -13.90 14.26 18.03
C GLU A 81 -14.30 14.56 16.56
N GLN A 82 -15.23 13.80 15.96
CA GLN A 82 -15.66 13.99 14.56
C GLN A 82 -16.18 15.40 14.28
N GLU A 83 -16.93 15.99 15.21
CA GLU A 83 -17.46 17.35 15.03
C GLU A 83 -16.32 18.38 14.90
N LYS A 84 -15.28 18.25 15.73
CA LYS A 84 -14.06 19.06 15.63
C LYS A 84 -13.31 18.84 14.33
N VAL A 85 -13.32 17.61 13.81
CA VAL A 85 -12.73 17.29 12.49
C VAL A 85 -13.50 18.01 11.39
N ASN A 86 -14.82 17.97 11.41
CA ASN A 86 -15.65 18.65 10.42
C ASN A 86 -15.44 20.17 10.45
N GLU A 87 -15.34 20.78 11.65
CA GLU A 87 -15.02 22.20 11.81
C GLU A 87 -13.62 22.54 11.30
N LEU A 88 -12.63 21.70 11.57
CA LEU A 88 -11.27 21.84 11.07
C LEU A 88 -11.25 21.84 9.53
N LEU A 89 -11.96 20.90 8.90
CA LEU A 89 -12.06 20.81 7.44
C LEU A 89 -12.71 22.05 6.82
N GLN A 90 -13.83 22.51 7.38
CA GLN A 90 -14.48 23.74 6.93
C GLN A 90 -13.56 24.96 7.05
N LYS A 91 -12.77 25.03 8.11
CA LYS A 91 -11.80 26.11 8.29
C LYS A 91 -10.68 26.05 7.26
N ILE A 92 -10.15 24.87 6.96
CA ILE A 92 -9.14 24.69 5.91
C ILE A 92 -9.71 25.09 4.55
N GLU A 93 -10.92 24.66 4.23
CA GLU A 93 -11.60 25.02 2.99
C GLU A 93 -11.83 26.53 2.88
N SER A 94 -12.26 27.18 3.97
CA SER A 94 -12.37 28.63 4.04
C SER A 94 -11.04 29.33 3.78
N LEU A 95 -9.95 28.86 4.38
CA LEU A 95 -8.62 29.43 4.16
C LEU A 95 -8.11 29.17 2.74
N LYS A 96 -8.41 28.00 2.17
CA LYS A 96 -8.10 27.71 0.77
C LYS A 96 -8.81 28.70 -0.15
N ASN A 97 -10.08 28.97 0.08
CA ASN A 97 -10.84 29.94 -0.72
C ASN A 97 -10.37 31.40 -0.51
N GLU A 98 -9.87 31.73 0.68
CA GLU A 98 -9.39 33.08 1.00
C GLU A 98 -7.96 33.36 0.45
N TYR A 99 -7.08 32.36 0.51
CA TYR A 99 -5.64 32.55 0.23
C TYR A 99 -5.16 31.91 -1.08
N LEU A 100 -5.92 31.00 -1.70
CA LEU A 100 -5.57 30.45 -3.00
C LEU A 100 -6.15 31.31 -4.12
N THR A 101 -5.29 31.67 -5.07
CA THR A 101 -5.73 32.22 -6.35
C THR A 101 -6.23 31.11 -7.28
N ALA A 102 -6.94 31.48 -8.35
CA ALA A 102 -7.34 30.52 -9.38
C ALA A 102 -6.13 29.76 -9.98
N ASP A 103 -4.99 30.43 -10.12
CA ASP A 103 -3.74 29.83 -10.59
C ASP A 103 -3.16 28.84 -9.55
N ASP A 104 -3.25 29.17 -8.26
CA ASP A 104 -2.84 28.25 -7.18
C ASP A 104 -3.71 26.99 -7.16
N LEU A 105 -5.03 27.14 -7.37
CA LEU A 105 -5.96 26.01 -7.46
C LEU A 105 -5.68 25.11 -8.67
N ALA A 106 -5.45 25.70 -9.84
CA ALA A 106 -5.11 24.95 -11.06
C ALA A 106 -3.79 24.17 -10.89
N ASN A 107 -2.79 24.78 -10.22
CA ASN A 107 -1.55 24.10 -9.89
C ASN A 107 -1.76 22.93 -8.92
N ILE A 108 -2.58 23.10 -7.88
CA ILE A 108 -2.91 22.02 -6.93
C ILE A 108 -3.62 20.87 -7.64
N GLU A 109 -4.57 21.16 -8.52
CA GLU A 109 -5.30 20.14 -9.28
C GLU A 109 -4.38 19.35 -10.23
N SER A 110 -3.48 20.05 -10.93
CA SER A 110 -2.46 19.42 -11.76
C SER A 110 -1.53 18.50 -10.96
N VAL A 111 -1.08 18.95 -9.78
CA VAL A 111 -0.22 18.15 -8.90
C VAL A 111 -0.98 16.96 -8.31
N LYS A 112 -2.26 17.13 -7.98
CA LYS A 112 -3.12 16.05 -7.49
C LYS A 112 -3.25 14.95 -8.54
N ALA A 113 -3.49 15.31 -9.81
CA ALA A 113 -3.54 14.35 -10.90
C ALA A 113 -2.22 13.55 -11.03
N GLN A 114 -1.06 14.21 -10.95
CA GLN A 114 0.25 13.55 -10.99
C GLN A 114 0.45 12.56 -9.83
N ILE A 115 0.06 12.93 -8.61
CA ILE A 115 0.19 12.06 -7.43
C ILE A 115 -0.72 10.84 -7.56
N THR A 116 -1.96 11.01 -8.04
CA THR A 116 -2.88 9.89 -8.25
C THR A 116 -2.32 8.90 -9.26
N GLU A 117 -1.81 9.38 -10.40
CA GLU A 117 -1.21 8.53 -11.42
C GLU A 117 0.02 7.76 -10.89
N GLU A 118 0.90 8.41 -10.12
CA GLU A 118 2.06 7.75 -9.51
C GLU A 118 1.65 6.70 -8.46
N GLN A 119 0.58 6.97 -7.69
CA GLN A 119 0.05 6.01 -6.72
C GLN A 119 -0.56 4.78 -7.39
N GLU A 120 -1.33 4.97 -8.47
CA GLU A 120 -1.93 3.88 -9.23
C GLU A 120 -0.84 2.98 -9.85
N GLN A 121 0.21 3.58 -10.44
CA GLN A 121 1.35 2.82 -10.97
C GLN A 121 2.05 1.99 -9.87
N LYS A 122 2.35 2.58 -8.71
CA LYS A 122 2.98 1.88 -7.60
C LYS A 122 2.11 0.77 -7.01
N GLU A 123 0.80 0.97 -6.92
CA GLU A 123 -0.14 -0.06 -6.48
C GLU A 123 -0.13 -1.24 -7.46
N GLN A 124 -0.16 -0.95 -8.76
CA GLN A 124 -0.12 -1.98 -9.80
C GLN A 124 1.19 -2.79 -9.77
N GLU A 125 2.35 -2.12 -9.70
CA GLU A 125 3.65 -2.80 -9.54
C GLU A 125 3.67 -3.71 -8.30
N ARG A 126 3.09 -3.26 -7.18
CA ARG A 126 3.02 -4.05 -5.95
C ARG A 126 2.12 -5.28 -6.10
N LEU A 127 1.02 -5.16 -6.85
CA LEU A 127 0.10 -6.26 -7.12
C LEU A 127 0.75 -7.30 -8.05
N GLU A 128 1.45 -6.84 -9.09
CA GLU A 128 2.21 -7.70 -10.01
C GLU A 128 3.30 -8.48 -9.27
N ALA A 129 4.14 -7.80 -8.47
CA ALA A 129 5.18 -8.47 -7.68
C ALA A 129 4.62 -9.51 -6.69
N LYS A 130 3.44 -9.25 -6.10
CA LYS A 130 2.75 -10.22 -5.24
C LYS A 130 2.23 -11.43 -6.01
N ALA A 131 1.71 -11.22 -7.22
CA ALA A 131 1.23 -12.29 -8.07
C ALA A 131 2.40 -13.20 -8.50
N GLU A 132 3.52 -12.62 -8.93
CA GLU A 132 4.74 -13.34 -9.29
C GLU A 132 5.27 -14.19 -8.12
N ALA A 133 5.43 -13.58 -6.94
CA ALA A 133 5.88 -14.29 -5.74
C ALA A 133 4.95 -15.46 -5.34
N LYS A 134 3.64 -15.32 -5.58
CA LYS A 134 2.68 -16.39 -5.34
C LYS A 134 2.83 -17.53 -6.34
N VAL A 135 2.99 -17.21 -7.64
CA VAL A 135 3.22 -18.21 -8.69
C VAL A 135 4.51 -18.98 -8.43
N GLU A 136 5.60 -18.30 -8.07
CA GLU A 136 6.88 -18.93 -7.74
C GLU A 136 6.76 -19.87 -6.53
N LYS A 137 6.05 -19.43 -5.48
CA LYS A 137 5.81 -20.24 -4.28
C LYS A 137 4.96 -21.48 -4.59
N ASP A 138 3.91 -21.33 -5.39
CA ASP A 138 3.03 -22.42 -5.78
C ASP A 138 3.77 -23.42 -6.68
N LEU A 139 4.61 -22.93 -7.60
CA LEU A 139 5.51 -23.75 -8.42
C LEU A 139 6.47 -24.56 -7.54
N HIS A 140 7.18 -23.90 -6.62
CA HIS A 140 8.12 -24.58 -5.73
C HIS A 140 7.42 -25.60 -4.82
N LYS A 141 6.19 -25.33 -4.37
CA LYS A 141 5.37 -26.27 -3.60
C LYS A 141 4.96 -27.47 -4.44
N ALA A 142 4.55 -27.26 -5.68
CA ALA A 142 4.24 -28.34 -6.63
C ALA A 142 5.47 -29.21 -6.88
N THR A 143 6.62 -28.62 -7.19
CA THR A 143 7.90 -29.33 -7.40
C THR A 143 8.26 -30.18 -6.20
N ARG A 144 8.26 -29.62 -4.98
CA ARG A 144 8.53 -30.38 -3.74
C ARG A 144 7.54 -31.51 -3.49
N THR A 145 6.28 -31.33 -3.86
CA THR A 145 5.23 -32.34 -3.68
C THR A 145 5.45 -33.50 -4.65
N LEU A 146 5.80 -33.20 -5.89
CA LEU A 146 6.15 -34.17 -6.92
C LEU A 146 7.48 -34.89 -6.65
N GLU A 147 8.47 -34.21 -6.04
CA GLU A 147 9.70 -34.85 -5.54
C GLU A 147 9.41 -35.84 -4.41
N LYS A 148 8.56 -35.45 -3.45
CA LYS A 148 8.20 -36.30 -2.31
C LYS A 148 7.32 -37.49 -2.68
N SER A 149 6.47 -37.36 -3.69
CA SER A 149 5.62 -38.45 -4.18
C SER A 149 6.36 -39.46 -5.06
N GLY A 150 7.66 -39.24 -5.33
CA GLY A 150 8.46 -40.07 -6.24
C GLY A 150 8.06 -39.93 -7.71
N ALA A 151 7.18 -38.97 -8.03
CA ALA A 151 6.73 -38.70 -9.40
C ALA A 151 7.81 -37.99 -10.25
N ILE A 152 8.81 -37.37 -9.61
CA ILE A 152 9.98 -36.79 -10.28
C ILE A 152 11.18 -37.72 -10.11
N CYS A 153 11.77 -38.16 -11.23
CA CYS A 153 13.00 -38.93 -11.22
C CYS A 153 14.19 -38.02 -10.84
N PRO A 154 14.91 -38.29 -9.73
CA PRO A 154 15.96 -37.41 -9.20
C PRO A 154 17.21 -37.29 -10.09
N LYS A 155 17.34 -38.14 -11.12
CA LYS A 155 18.41 -38.05 -12.13
C LYS A 155 18.05 -37.21 -13.37
N CYS A 156 16.76 -36.91 -13.59
CA CYS A 156 16.27 -36.31 -14.84
C CYS A 156 15.88 -34.83 -14.69
N HIS A 157 16.38 -34.15 -13.66
CA HIS A 157 16.16 -32.73 -13.33
C HIS A 157 16.71 -31.80 -14.43
N SER A 158 16.06 -31.76 -15.59
CA SER A 158 16.23 -30.75 -16.63
C SER A 158 14.84 -30.33 -17.11
N GLU A 159 14.66 -29.04 -17.39
CA GLU A 159 13.39 -28.38 -17.76
C GLU A 159 12.56 -29.10 -18.85
N LYS A 160 13.16 -29.98 -19.64
CA LYS A 160 12.51 -30.73 -20.72
C LYS A 160 11.50 -31.80 -20.27
N VAL A 161 11.48 -32.21 -19.01
CA VAL A 161 10.59 -33.30 -18.54
C VAL A 161 9.14 -32.83 -18.34
N MET A 162 8.89 -31.52 -18.15
CA MET A 162 7.52 -30.99 -17.97
C MET A 162 6.65 -31.12 -19.23
N VAL A 163 7.25 -31.10 -20.43
CA VAL A 163 6.51 -31.07 -21.70
C VAL A 163 5.92 -32.45 -22.08
N LEU A 164 6.52 -33.56 -21.62
CA LEU A 164 6.06 -34.92 -21.94
C LEU A 164 4.89 -35.41 -21.08
N GLY A 165 4.67 -34.82 -19.89
CA GLY A 165 3.58 -35.20 -18.99
C GLY A 165 2.19 -34.95 -19.58
N GLU A 166 2.03 -33.90 -20.39
CA GLU A 166 0.76 -33.61 -21.07
C GLU A 166 0.46 -34.61 -22.20
N THR A 167 1.49 -35.19 -22.83
CA THR A 167 1.31 -36.17 -23.93
C THR A 167 1.01 -37.58 -23.41
N ILE A 168 1.53 -37.95 -22.23
CA ILE A 168 1.42 -39.30 -21.65
C ILE A 168 0.03 -39.58 -21.04
N ASN A 169 -0.78 -38.56 -20.77
CA ASN A 169 -2.16 -38.73 -20.26
C ASN A 169 -3.10 -39.52 -21.20
N ASN A 170 -2.67 -39.86 -22.43
CA ASN A 170 -3.41 -40.73 -23.34
C ASN A 170 -2.99 -42.22 -23.29
N PHE A 171 -2.00 -42.61 -22.50
CA PHE A 171 -1.68 -44.02 -22.28
C PHE A 171 -2.35 -44.50 -20.99
N GLN A 172 -3.16 -45.56 -21.06
CA GLN A 172 -3.75 -46.21 -19.88
C GLN A 172 -2.64 -46.84 -19.03
N LEU A 173 -2.11 -46.07 -18.06
CA LEU A 173 -0.95 -46.43 -17.24
C LEU A 173 -1.29 -47.16 -15.93
N GLU A 174 -2.47 -47.78 -15.83
CA GLU A 174 -2.93 -48.41 -14.58
C GLU A 174 -2.18 -49.69 -14.18
N LYS A 175 -1.25 -50.20 -15.00
CA LYS A 175 -0.60 -51.51 -14.76
C LYS A 175 0.93 -51.49 -14.66
N HIS A 176 1.58 -50.33 -14.69
CA HIS A 176 3.03 -50.25 -14.69
C HIS A 176 3.58 -49.60 -13.43
N SER A 177 4.69 -50.15 -12.92
CA SER A 177 5.39 -49.53 -11.79
C SER A 177 6.08 -48.25 -12.25
N GLN A 178 6.22 -47.26 -11.36
CA GLN A 178 6.85 -45.97 -11.66
C GLN A 178 8.26 -46.11 -12.28
N ALA A 179 9.01 -47.14 -11.90
CA ALA A 179 10.34 -47.42 -12.47
C ALA A 179 10.27 -47.79 -13.96
N GLN A 180 9.25 -48.54 -14.39
CA GLN A 180 9.04 -48.90 -15.79
C GLN A 180 8.64 -47.68 -16.63
N LEU A 181 7.81 -46.81 -16.08
CA LEU A 181 7.40 -45.57 -16.75
C LEU A 181 8.56 -44.60 -16.92
N CYS A 182 9.45 -44.54 -15.93
CA CYS A 182 10.68 -43.76 -16.01
C CYS A 182 11.64 -44.30 -17.08
N LEU A 183 11.78 -45.62 -17.22
CA LEU A 183 12.60 -46.26 -18.24
C LEU A 183 12.07 -46.00 -19.66
N VAL A 184 10.76 -46.10 -19.87
CA VAL A 184 10.13 -45.83 -21.18
C VAL A 184 10.29 -44.35 -21.57
N GLY A 185 10.10 -43.42 -20.63
CA GLY A 185 10.34 -41.99 -20.90
C GLY A 185 11.81 -41.67 -21.24
N LEU A 186 12.76 -42.40 -20.66
CA LEU A 186 14.19 -42.27 -20.95
C LEU A 186 14.59 -42.84 -22.32
N GLU A 187 13.94 -43.91 -22.77
CA GLU A 187 14.11 -44.46 -24.12
C GLU A 187 13.57 -43.51 -25.19
N LEU A 188 12.38 -42.94 -24.97
CA LEU A 188 11.78 -41.94 -25.89
C LEU A 188 12.61 -40.65 -26.01
N LEU A 189 13.36 -40.26 -24.97
CA LEU A 189 14.27 -39.10 -25.05
C LEU A 189 15.59 -39.39 -25.77
N ARG A 190 15.92 -40.66 -26.03
CA ARG A 190 17.13 -41.08 -26.75
C ARG A 190 16.90 -41.37 -28.24
N GLY A 191 15.65 -41.31 -28.71
CA GLY A 191 15.27 -41.51 -30.11
C GLY A 191 13.96 -40.82 -30.45
#